data_AF-A0AAU6BLH5-F1
#
_entry.id   AF-A0AAU6BLH5-F1
#
_cell.length_a   1.000
_cell.length_b   1.000
_cell.length_c   1.000
_cell.angle_alpha   90.00
_cell.angle_beta   90.00
_cell.angle_gamma   90.00
#
_symmetry.space_group_name_H-M   'P 1'
#
loop_
_entity.id
_entity.type
_entity.pdbx_description
1 polymer ?
#
loop_
_entity_poly.entity_id
_entity_poly.type
_entity_poly.pdbx_seq_one_letter_code
_entity_poly.pdbx_strand_id
1 'polypeptide(L)'
;MSRERTRLVRTRRTWRGIAGAVTAIVLVGGGFAVANASTDTGTGKSAAGVKRSVDKKATGTGAVVSAANEFLNTLDADQQASTLLDFSQANATAWSNLPCGSTCRPGIQLGSLTDTQLAAAMKVLKLATGTGKNTGYDQITQIIKADDLLNSAQSTSSAGPAPSDTASSTASADPSATASPSSSATDVPTDAPTGAPPSGGTGGGGAFGYGSGVYFLAFLGTPSTTGTWQLHFGGHHLALDLTYKKGKVAGASPFFVGVEPTTWTDDDGTTYAPLATMRDGLLALTGSLSTEQLATAKLSESFSDVLLGPGQDGQFPETKEGVKVSTLSPKQKQLVLKAIHPWIANVDDATAKKLMKTYEHELNETYVAYSGTTALDTQGDYVRIDGPGVWVEFVCQNGVVYRDQIHYHTVYRDHTRDYGSEFTFS
;
A
#
# COMPACT_ATOMS: atom_id res chain seq x y z
N MET A 1 -76.16 11.28 52.28
CA MET A 1 -76.07 10.53 53.57
C MET A 1 -75.52 9.14 53.27
N SER A 2 -74.81 8.51 54.22
CA SER A 2 -73.98 7.27 54.06
C SER A 2 -72.80 7.42 53.08
N ARG A 3 -71.54 7.20 53.51
CA ARG A 3 -70.84 5.94 53.90
C ARG A 3 -70.60 5.04 52.68
N GLU A 4 -69.42 4.44 52.48
CA GLU A 4 -68.50 3.86 53.48
C GLU A 4 -67.04 3.81 52.97
N ARG A 5 -66.03 3.90 53.86
CA ARG A 5 -64.63 3.51 53.55
C ARG A 5 -63.95 2.87 54.76
N THR A 6 -63.35 1.71 54.52
CA THR A 6 -62.78 0.82 55.53
C THR A 6 -61.44 1.32 56.08
N ARG A 7 -61.21 1.08 57.37
CA ARG A 7 -60.00 1.42 58.14
C ARG A 7 -59.04 0.23 58.19
N LEU A 8 -57.74 0.44 58.03
CA LEU A 8 -56.72 -0.46 58.58
C LEU A 8 -55.40 0.28 58.87
N VAL A 9 -54.49 -0.37 59.62
CA VAL A 9 -53.64 0.29 60.61
C VAL A 9 -52.16 0.39 60.19
N ARG A 10 -51.64 1.62 60.30
CA ARG A 10 -50.30 2.05 60.77
C ARG A 10 -49.20 0.96 60.91
N THR A 11 -48.08 1.17 60.22
CA THR A 11 -46.73 0.98 60.80
C THR A 11 -45.73 1.95 60.18
N ARG A 12 -44.90 2.61 60.99
CA ARG A 12 -43.79 3.47 60.52
C ARG A 12 -42.50 2.64 60.52
N ARG A 13 -41.78 2.63 59.39
CA ARG A 13 -40.32 2.39 59.36
C ARG A 13 -39.67 3.43 58.47
N THR A 14 -38.57 3.99 58.94
CA THR A 14 -37.75 4.97 58.24
C THR A 14 -36.88 4.29 57.19
N TRP A 15 -36.84 4.83 55.98
CA TRP A 15 -35.86 4.47 54.95
C TRP A 15 -35.17 5.73 54.44
N ARG A 16 -33.84 5.66 54.29
CA ARG A 16 -33.04 6.77 53.77
C ARG A 16 -33.21 6.82 52.25
N GLY A 17 -33.67 7.96 51.73
CA GLY A 17 -33.85 8.14 50.30
C GLY A 17 -32.53 8.28 49.56
N ILE A 18 -32.36 7.48 48.50
CA ILE A 18 -31.39 7.76 47.43
C ILE A 18 -32.06 8.79 46.52
N ALA A 19 -31.50 10.00 46.45
CA ALA A 19 -31.97 11.04 45.55
C ALA A 19 -31.16 11.00 44.26
N GLY A 20 -31.79 10.56 43.16
CA GLY A 20 -31.25 10.76 41.82
C GLY A 20 -31.48 12.21 41.37
N ALA A 21 -30.46 12.82 40.78
CA ALA A 21 -30.57 14.12 40.10
C ALA A 21 -30.09 13.95 38.66
N VAL A 22 -30.93 14.31 37.70
CA VAL A 22 -30.60 14.36 36.27
C VAL A 22 -29.98 15.72 35.98
N THR A 23 -28.76 15.77 35.43
CA THR A 23 -28.21 17.01 34.84
C THR A 23 -27.20 16.71 33.73
N ALA A 24 -27.45 17.31 32.56
CA ALA A 24 -26.56 17.59 31.43
C ALA A 24 -25.40 16.63 31.11
N ILE A 25 -25.49 15.96 29.95
CA ILE A 25 -24.31 15.46 29.24
C ILE A 25 -23.55 16.68 28.68
N VAL A 26 -22.34 16.91 29.17
CA VAL A 26 -21.35 17.78 28.54
C VAL A 26 -20.18 16.89 28.10
N LEU A 27 -19.98 16.76 26.80
CA LEU A 27 -18.81 16.10 26.24
C LEU A 27 -17.60 17.06 26.36
N VAL A 28 -16.73 16.81 27.34
CA VAL A 28 -15.40 17.42 27.41
C VAL A 28 -14.36 16.32 27.26
N GLY A 29 -13.56 16.42 26.20
CA GLY A 29 -12.34 15.64 26.09
C GLY A 29 -11.33 16.09 27.14
N GLY A 30 -10.75 15.14 27.87
CA GLY A 30 -9.75 15.38 28.89
C GLY A 30 -9.04 14.07 29.21
N GLY A 31 -7.73 14.01 28.96
CA GLY A 31 -6.98 12.77 29.00
C GLY A 31 -6.78 12.21 30.42
N PHE A 32 -6.75 10.89 30.52
CA PHE A 32 -6.18 10.18 31.67
C PHE A 32 -4.76 9.74 31.32
N ALA A 33 -3.78 10.54 31.74
CA ALA A 33 -2.39 10.10 31.78
C ALA A 33 -2.22 9.10 32.94
N VAL A 34 -2.29 7.80 32.64
CA VAL A 34 -1.86 6.75 33.58
C VAL A 34 -0.37 6.52 33.34
N ALA A 35 0.46 7.13 34.18
CA ALA A 35 1.90 6.90 34.17
C ALA A 35 2.23 5.51 34.75
N ASN A 36 2.16 4.48 33.91
CA ASN A 36 2.92 3.25 34.13
C ASN A 36 4.21 3.33 33.32
N ALA A 37 5.33 3.55 34.02
CA ALA A 37 6.65 3.41 33.45
C ALA A 37 6.94 1.91 33.22
N SER A 38 6.45 1.37 32.12
CA SER A 38 6.89 0.07 31.63
C SER A 38 8.31 0.21 31.10
N THR A 39 9.27 -0.44 31.74
CA THR A 39 10.64 -0.58 31.24
C THR A 39 10.71 -1.65 30.15
N ASP A 40 9.89 -1.51 29.11
CA ASP A 40 9.93 -2.37 27.93
C ASP A 40 10.74 -1.69 26.82
N THR A 41 12.02 -2.05 26.74
CA THR A 41 13.01 -1.36 25.92
C THR A 41 13.01 -1.87 24.48
N GLY A 42 12.09 -1.39 23.63
CA GLY A 42 12.21 -1.72 22.21
C GLY A 42 11.23 -1.08 21.22
N THR A 43 9.93 -1.02 21.54
CA THR A 43 8.85 -0.91 20.52
C THR A 43 7.95 0.33 20.65
N GLY A 44 7.92 0.98 21.81
CA GLY A 44 7.11 2.18 22.04
C GLY A 44 7.57 3.40 21.24
N LYS A 45 6.65 4.31 20.93
CA LYS A 45 6.99 5.59 20.28
C LYS A 45 7.44 6.65 21.28
N SER A 46 8.47 7.40 20.90
CA SER A 46 8.84 8.68 21.52
C SER A 46 7.75 9.73 21.32
N ALA A 47 7.60 10.68 22.26
CA ALA A 47 6.65 11.78 22.14
C ALA A 47 6.86 12.66 20.89
N ALA A 48 5.76 13.27 20.42
CA ALA A 48 5.78 14.32 19.40
C ALA A 48 6.38 15.63 19.95
N GLY A 49 6.80 16.52 19.05
CA GLY A 49 7.47 17.78 19.40
C GLY A 49 8.94 17.64 19.84
N VAL A 50 9.45 16.41 19.96
CA VAL A 50 10.84 16.12 20.37
C VAL A 50 11.78 16.25 19.17
N LYS A 51 12.95 16.89 19.35
CA LYS A 51 14.04 16.85 18.37
C LYS A 51 14.89 15.60 18.54
N ARG A 52 15.22 14.93 17.43
CA ARG A 52 15.92 13.63 17.39
C ARG A 52 17.35 13.79 16.88
N SER A 53 18.26 12.92 17.32
CA SER A 53 19.67 12.96 16.92
C SER A 53 19.87 12.54 15.47
N VAL A 54 20.68 13.31 14.73
CA VAL A 54 21.04 13.06 13.32
C VAL A 54 22.56 12.89 13.25
N ASP A 55 23.02 11.76 12.70
CA ASP A 55 24.44 11.51 12.41
C ASP A 55 24.66 11.47 10.91
N LYS A 56 25.17 12.59 10.36
CA LYS A 56 25.47 12.74 8.94
C LYS A 56 26.63 11.85 8.45
N LYS A 57 27.31 11.12 9.33
CA LYS A 57 28.39 10.17 9.01
C LYS A 57 27.94 8.71 9.12
N ALA A 58 26.72 8.43 9.56
CA ALA A 58 26.22 7.08 9.71
C ALA A 58 26.08 6.37 8.34
N THR A 59 26.21 5.04 8.36
CA THR A 59 26.17 4.18 7.17
C THR A 59 25.19 3.02 7.34
N GLY A 60 24.70 2.43 6.24
CA GLY A 60 23.73 1.33 6.28
C GLY A 60 22.46 1.72 7.04
N THR A 61 21.92 0.82 7.87
CA THR A 61 20.75 1.10 8.73
C THR A 61 20.93 2.35 9.61
N GLY A 62 22.17 2.69 10.01
CA GLY A 62 22.43 3.94 10.74
C GLY A 62 22.12 5.20 9.92
N ALA A 63 22.40 5.17 8.61
CA ALA A 63 22.04 6.25 7.70
C ALA A 63 20.51 6.38 7.55
N VAL A 64 19.79 5.26 7.49
CA VAL A 64 18.32 5.23 7.45
C VAL A 64 17.72 5.85 8.72
N VAL A 65 18.20 5.44 9.90
CA VAL A 65 17.78 6.02 11.19
C VAL A 65 18.09 7.52 11.24
N SER A 66 19.26 7.94 10.78
CA SER A 66 19.62 9.36 10.74
C SER A 66 18.72 10.16 9.80
N ALA A 67 18.37 9.62 8.62
CA ALA A 67 17.47 10.27 7.67
C ALA A 67 16.03 10.31 8.19
N ALA A 68 15.55 9.26 8.86
CA ALA A 68 14.24 9.22 9.50
C ALA A 68 14.14 10.30 10.60
N ASN A 69 15.18 10.45 11.43
CA ASN A 69 15.27 11.51 12.43
C ASN A 69 15.38 12.91 11.81
N GLU A 70 16.10 13.06 10.69
CA GLU A 70 16.18 14.30 9.93
C GLU A 70 14.80 14.71 9.39
N PHE A 71 14.05 13.78 8.76
CA PHE A 71 12.69 14.00 8.32
C PHE A 71 11.75 14.35 9.48
N LEU A 72 11.71 13.56 10.55
CA LEU A 72 10.91 13.87 11.75
C LEU A 72 11.25 15.25 12.35
N ASN A 73 12.51 15.69 12.25
CA ASN A 73 12.92 17.03 12.69
C ASN A 73 12.44 18.18 11.80
N THR A 74 12.01 17.92 10.55
CA THR A 74 11.37 18.91 9.66
C THR A 74 9.88 19.08 9.91
N LEU A 75 9.25 18.15 10.63
CA LEU A 75 7.82 18.15 10.94
C LEU A 75 7.50 18.95 12.21
N ASP A 76 6.29 19.52 12.25
CA ASP A 76 5.70 20.05 13.49
C ASP A 76 5.18 18.93 14.42
N ALA A 77 4.55 19.29 15.53
CA ALA A 77 4.09 18.31 16.53
C ALA A 77 2.93 17.42 16.01
N ASP A 78 2.01 17.96 15.23
CA ASP A 78 0.82 17.23 14.74
C ASP A 78 1.19 16.35 13.55
N GLN A 79 2.08 16.85 12.69
CA GLN A 79 2.74 16.07 11.65
C GLN A 79 3.59 14.93 12.24
N GLN A 80 4.38 15.19 13.29
CA GLN A 80 5.12 14.13 14.00
C GLN A 80 4.17 13.09 14.62
N ALA A 81 3.05 13.50 15.21
CA ALA A 81 2.08 12.58 15.79
C ALA A 81 1.38 11.70 14.74
N SER A 82 1.17 12.22 13.54
CA SER A 82 0.64 11.47 12.40
C SER A 82 1.67 10.52 11.77
N THR A 83 2.95 10.90 11.77
CA THR A 83 4.04 10.12 11.16
C THR A 83 4.58 9.02 12.09
N LEU A 84 4.65 9.28 13.39
CA LEU A 84 5.25 8.37 14.36
C LEU A 84 4.16 7.67 15.18
N LEU A 85 3.95 6.40 14.87
CA LEU A 85 2.90 5.56 15.43
C LEU A 85 3.51 4.48 16.36
N ASP A 86 2.66 3.80 17.13
CA ASP A 86 3.12 2.72 18.00
C ASP A 86 3.42 1.46 17.19
N PHE A 87 4.49 0.73 17.52
CA PHE A 87 4.73 -0.55 16.86
C PHE A 87 3.78 -1.61 17.42
N SER A 88 2.65 -1.77 16.73
CA SER A 88 1.60 -2.72 17.05
C SER A 88 1.16 -3.45 15.78
N GLN A 89 0.63 -4.67 15.94
CA GLN A 89 0.11 -5.46 14.83
C GLN A 89 -0.94 -4.68 14.04
N ALA A 90 -1.87 -4.01 14.74
CA ALA A 90 -2.94 -3.22 14.13
C ALA A 90 -2.44 -2.07 13.24
N ASN A 91 -1.29 -1.44 13.56
CA ASN A 91 -0.70 -0.42 12.70
C ASN A 91 0.11 -1.04 11.55
N ALA A 92 0.76 -2.17 11.78
CA ALA A 92 1.58 -2.85 10.79
C ALA A 92 0.75 -3.48 9.67
N THR A 93 -0.37 -4.14 10.01
CA THR A 93 -1.29 -4.76 9.04
C THR A 93 -2.25 -3.76 8.37
N ALA A 94 -2.13 -2.46 8.63
CA ALA A 94 -3.03 -1.44 8.12
C ALA A 94 -2.62 -0.87 6.75
N TRP A 95 -1.66 -1.48 6.04
CA TRP A 95 -1.41 -1.15 4.64
C TRP A 95 -2.62 -1.54 3.77
N SER A 96 -2.79 -0.88 2.63
CA SER A 96 -3.85 -1.21 1.68
C SER A 96 -3.56 -0.71 0.27
N ASN A 97 -3.77 -1.56 -0.74
CA ASN A 97 -3.82 -1.16 -2.15
C ASN A 97 -5.23 -0.71 -2.60
N LEU A 98 -6.26 -0.92 -1.77
CA LEU A 98 -7.64 -0.66 -2.16
C LEU A 98 -7.90 0.86 -2.37
N PRO A 99 -8.89 1.22 -3.22
CA PRO A 99 -9.37 2.60 -3.32
C PRO A 99 -9.92 3.07 -1.97
N CYS A 100 -9.20 3.97 -1.31
CA CYS A 100 -9.59 4.52 -0.03
C CYS A 100 -8.93 5.88 0.21
N GLY A 101 -9.64 6.77 0.93
CA GLY A 101 -9.20 8.13 1.22
C GLY A 101 -8.11 8.21 2.31
N SER A 102 -7.95 9.38 2.91
CA SER A 102 -6.85 9.68 3.85
C SER A 102 -6.87 8.93 5.19
N THR A 103 -7.83 8.03 5.43
CA THR A 103 -8.03 7.34 6.72
C THR A 103 -7.61 5.87 6.73
N CYS A 104 -7.24 5.30 5.58
CA CYS A 104 -6.99 3.86 5.43
C CYS A 104 -5.52 3.43 5.42
N ARG A 105 -4.57 4.37 5.36
CA ARG A 105 -3.14 4.10 5.29
C ARG A 105 -2.42 4.79 6.46
N PRO A 106 -1.57 4.08 7.23
CA PRO A 106 -0.79 4.69 8.30
C PRO A 106 0.15 5.79 7.81
N GLY A 107 0.19 6.91 8.54
CA GLY A 107 1.25 7.90 8.41
C GLY A 107 0.80 9.28 7.95
N ILE A 108 1.79 10.11 7.60
CA ILE A 108 1.55 11.42 7.00
C ILE A 108 1.42 11.30 5.48
N GLN A 109 0.41 11.96 4.93
CA GLN A 109 0.16 12.02 3.49
C GLN A 109 1.21 12.91 2.80
N LEU A 110 1.87 12.43 1.74
CA LEU A 110 2.93 13.17 1.04
C LEU A 110 2.42 14.51 0.47
N GLY A 111 1.19 14.58 -0.04
CA GLY A 111 0.56 15.82 -0.52
C GLY A 111 0.28 16.87 0.55
N SER A 112 0.51 16.58 1.83
CA SER A 112 0.45 17.54 2.94
C SER A 112 1.83 18.10 3.36
N LEU A 113 2.91 17.58 2.78
CA LEU A 113 4.28 17.97 3.09
C LEU A 113 4.71 19.19 2.27
N THR A 114 5.50 20.08 2.90
CA THR A 114 6.28 21.09 2.15
C THR A 114 7.39 20.42 1.34
N ASP A 115 7.90 21.07 0.28
CA ASP A 115 8.98 20.55 -0.57
C ASP A 115 10.21 20.06 0.23
N THR A 116 10.56 20.76 1.31
CA THR A 116 11.67 20.37 2.20
C THR A 116 11.37 19.09 2.99
N GLN A 117 10.14 18.95 3.49
CA GLN A 117 9.68 17.76 4.20
C GLN A 117 9.55 16.56 3.24
N LEU A 118 9.00 16.78 2.03
CA LEU A 118 8.89 15.76 0.98
C LEU A 118 10.28 15.27 0.53
N ALA A 119 11.23 16.17 0.27
CA ALA A 119 12.60 15.80 -0.07
C ALA A 119 13.27 14.96 1.04
N ALA A 120 13.00 15.29 2.31
CA ALA A 120 13.49 14.51 3.45
C ALA A 120 12.81 13.13 3.55
N ALA A 121 11.50 13.03 3.33
CA ALA A 121 10.78 11.75 3.26
C ALA A 121 11.33 10.83 2.16
N MET A 122 11.47 11.36 0.93
CA MET A 122 12.00 10.61 -0.20
C MET A 122 13.46 10.16 0.00
N LYS A 123 14.26 10.95 0.74
CA LYS A 123 15.62 10.56 1.17
C LYS A 123 15.62 9.35 2.11
N VAL A 124 14.61 9.19 2.98
CA VAL A 124 14.47 7.99 3.83
C VAL A 124 14.27 6.75 2.95
N LEU A 125 13.32 6.81 2.02
CA LEU A 125 13.05 5.71 1.08
C LEU A 125 14.31 5.32 0.32
N LYS A 126 15.00 6.31 -0.28
CA LYS A 126 16.23 6.09 -1.07
C LYS A 126 17.35 5.37 -0.31
N LEU A 127 17.47 5.63 1.00
CA LEU A 127 18.45 4.97 1.86
C LEU A 127 17.99 3.61 2.36
N ALA A 128 16.69 3.41 2.53
CA ALA A 128 16.10 2.17 3.03
C ALA A 128 16.01 1.06 1.95
N THR A 129 15.70 1.44 0.70
CA THR A 129 15.39 0.49 -0.39
C THR A 129 16.49 0.36 -1.43
N GLY A 130 17.55 1.18 -1.35
CA GLY A 130 18.66 1.17 -2.31
C GLY A 130 18.36 1.89 -3.63
N THR A 131 19.33 1.88 -4.53
CA THR A 131 19.30 2.65 -5.79
C THR A 131 19.59 1.78 -7.02
N GLY A 132 19.15 0.52 -6.99
CA GLY A 132 19.21 -0.35 -8.16
C GLY A 132 18.30 0.16 -9.28
N LYS A 133 18.59 -0.18 -10.54
CA LYS A 133 17.70 0.15 -11.66
C LYS A 133 16.49 -0.79 -11.64
N ASN A 134 15.29 -0.24 -11.85
CA ASN A 134 13.99 -0.94 -11.80
C ASN A 134 13.77 -1.76 -10.51
N THR A 135 14.43 -1.37 -9.42
CA THR A 135 14.31 -1.96 -8.07
C THR A 135 14.48 -0.84 -7.05
N GLY A 136 14.15 -1.10 -5.79
CA GLY A 136 14.31 -0.16 -4.70
C GLY A 136 13.65 1.19 -4.98
N TYR A 137 14.40 2.26 -4.74
CA TYR A 137 13.91 3.63 -4.92
C TYR A 137 13.52 3.96 -6.37
N ASP A 138 14.22 3.42 -7.36
CA ASP A 138 13.90 3.65 -8.78
C ASP A 138 12.51 3.09 -9.10
N GLN A 139 12.26 1.81 -8.77
CA GLN A 139 10.95 1.19 -8.93
C GLN A 139 9.87 2.00 -8.22
N ILE A 140 10.06 2.34 -6.94
CA ILE A 140 9.09 3.11 -6.15
C ILE A 140 8.74 4.45 -6.83
N THR A 141 9.73 5.20 -7.34
CA THR A 141 9.45 6.46 -8.04
C THR A 141 8.73 6.26 -9.37
N GLN A 142 8.97 5.15 -10.07
CA GLN A 142 8.23 4.83 -11.30
C GLN A 142 6.76 4.45 -11.01
N ILE A 143 6.48 3.73 -9.92
CA ILE A 143 5.09 3.42 -9.50
C ILE A 143 4.33 4.70 -9.11
N ILE A 144 4.97 5.61 -8.37
CA ILE A 144 4.42 6.92 -8.03
C ILE A 144 4.09 7.72 -9.31
N LYS A 145 4.96 7.69 -10.33
CA LYS A 145 4.72 8.32 -11.64
C LYS A 145 3.56 7.68 -12.42
N ALA A 146 3.39 6.36 -12.36
CA ALA A 146 2.25 5.67 -12.96
C ALA A 146 0.93 6.15 -12.31
N ASP A 147 0.92 6.29 -10.98
CA ASP A 147 -0.21 6.82 -10.22
C ASP A 147 -0.55 8.28 -10.58
N ASP A 148 0.44 9.13 -10.84
CA ASP A 148 0.21 10.49 -11.36
C ASP A 148 -0.40 10.48 -12.77
N LEU A 149 0.06 9.58 -13.65
CA LEU A 149 -0.47 9.39 -15.00
C LEU A 149 -1.95 8.92 -14.96
N LEU A 150 -2.26 7.95 -14.10
CA LEU A 150 -3.63 7.46 -13.89
C LEU A 150 -4.56 8.56 -13.35
N ASN A 151 -4.10 9.33 -12.36
CA ASN A 151 -4.85 10.45 -11.80
C ASN A 151 -5.19 11.50 -12.89
N SER A 152 -4.21 11.80 -13.74
CA SER A 152 -4.39 12.68 -14.91
C SER A 152 -5.41 12.11 -15.90
N ALA A 153 -5.26 10.86 -16.30
CA ALA A 153 -6.15 10.18 -17.26
C ALA A 153 -7.60 10.05 -16.76
N GLN A 154 -7.82 9.83 -15.46
CA GLN A 154 -9.16 9.83 -14.87
C GLN A 154 -9.81 11.20 -14.94
N SER A 155 -9.05 12.26 -14.61
CA SER A 155 -9.59 13.63 -14.62
C SER A 155 -10.12 14.04 -15.99
N THR A 156 -9.43 13.63 -17.07
CA THR A 156 -9.89 13.88 -18.45
C THR A 156 -11.09 13.01 -18.84
N SER A 157 -11.16 11.75 -18.36
CA SER A 157 -12.32 10.87 -18.62
C SER A 157 -13.63 11.36 -17.97
N SER A 158 -13.55 12.12 -16.88
CA SER A 158 -14.71 12.74 -16.22
C SER A 158 -15.21 14.04 -16.89
N ALA A 159 -14.50 14.59 -17.87
CA ALA A 159 -14.80 15.87 -18.51
C ALA A 159 -15.45 15.71 -19.90
N GLY A 160 -16.68 15.17 -19.93
CA GLY A 160 -17.51 15.15 -21.15
C GLY A 160 -18.17 16.52 -21.45
N PRO A 161 -18.55 16.82 -22.71
CA PRO A 161 -19.05 18.13 -23.10
C PRO A 161 -20.49 18.42 -22.61
N ALA A 162 -20.72 19.64 -22.14
CA ALA A 162 -22.06 20.17 -21.81
C ALA A 162 -22.77 20.74 -23.06
N PRO A 163 -24.12 20.80 -23.11
CA PRO A 163 -24.86 21.29 -24.27
C PRO A 163 -25.01 22.83 -24.34
N SER A 164 -25.17 23.38 -25.55
CA SER A 164 -25.51 24.79 -25.83
C SER A 164 -27.00 25.08 -25.76
N ASP A 165 -27.38 26.08 -24.97
CA ASP A 165 -28.71 26.70 -25.02
C ASP A 165 -28.66 28.09 -25.67
N THR A 166 -29.20 28.20 -26.89
CA THR A 166 -29.77 29.47 -27.40
C THR A 166 -31.04 29.17 -28.20
N ALA A 167 -32.20 29.56 -27.67
CA ALA A 167 -33.49 29.39 -28.33
C ALA A 167 -34.33 30.68 -28.26
N SER A 168 -34.72 31.20 -29.42
CA SER A 168 -35.83 32.15 -29.66
C SER A 168 -36.02 32.25 -31.19
N SER A 169 -37.21 32.24 -31.81
CA SER A 169 -38.58 32.35 -31.28
C SER A 169 -39.62 31.67 -32.20
N THR A 170 -40.60 30.98 -31.61
CA THR A 170 -42.01 30.84 -32.05
C THR A 170 -42.37 30.61 -33.54
N ALA A 171 -42.93 29.44 -33.89
CA ALA A 171 -44.36 29.28 -34.23
C ALA A 171 -44.77 27.83 -34.58
N SER A 172 -45.85 27.37 -33.92
CA SER A 172 -46.79 26.25 -34.18
C SER A 172 -46.64 25.32 -35.42
N ALA A 173 -46.50 24.00 -35.18
CA ALA A 173 -47.49 22.94 -35.53
C ALA A 173 -46.95 21.51 -35.31
N ASP A 174 -47.81 20.62 -34.77
CA ASP A 174 -47.68 19.14 -34.74
C ASP A 174 -48.31 18.59 -36.08
N PRO A 175 -48.02 17.37 -36.62
CA PRO A 175 -47.49 16.21 -35.89
C PRO A 175 -46.48 15.25 -36.58
N SER A 176 -45.94 14.36 -35.73
CA SER A 176 -45.51 12.97 -36.00
C SER A 176 -44.07 12.67 -36.51
N ALA A 177 -43.72 11.39 -36.30
CA ALA A 177 -42.53 10.64 -36.73
C ALA A 177 -41.23 10.80 -35.90
N THR A 178 -40.75 9.64 -35.43
CA THR A 178 -39.57 9.44 -34.58
C THR A 178 -38.28 9.19 -35.38
N ALA A 179 -37.20 9.93 -35.09
CA ALA A 179 -35.81 9.55 -35.37
C ALA A 179 -34.82 10.30 -34.45
N SER A 180 -33.69 9.67 -34.10
CA SER A 180 -32.50 10.27 -33.43
C SER A 180 -31.69 11.14 -34.44
N PRO A 181 -30.59 11.88 -34.09
CA PRO A 181 -29.72 11.83 -32.88
C PRO A 181 -29.13 13.19 -32.36
N SER A 182 -28.13 13.08 -31.48
CA SER A 182 -27.15 14.05 -30.88
C SER A 182 -26.78 15.40 -31.57
N SER A 183 -26.73 16.48 -30.77
CA SER A 183 -25.79 17.67 -30.82
C SER A 183 -26.03 18.55 -29.55
N SER A 184 -25.28 19.58 -29.13
CA SER A 184 -23.85 20.03 -29.21
C SER A 184 -23.60 21.10 -28.10
N ALA A 185 -22.38 21.62 -27.88
CA ALA A 185 -21.99 22.55 -26.78
C ALA A 185 -21.99 24.06 -27.12
N THR A 186 -21.98 24.97 -26.11
CA THR A 186 -21.66 26.42 -26.28
C THR A 186 -20.23 26.74 -25.84
N ASP A 187 -19.48 27.40 -26.73
CA ASP A 187 -18.19 28.06 -26.47
C ASP A 187 -18.35 29.26 -25.49
N VAL A 188 -17.30 29.87 -24.91
CA VAL A 188 -16.27 30.78 -25.50
C VAL A 188 -15.31 31.19 -24.33
N PRO A 189 -14.04 31.65 -24.50
CA PRO A 189 -13.06 31.58 -25.61
C PRO A 189 -11.72 30.90 -25.24
N THR A 190 -10.86 30.72 -26.24
CA THR A 190 -9.44 30.30 -26.15
C THR A 190 -8.47 31.49 -26.07
N ASP A 191 -7.31 31.30 -25.39
CA ASP A 191 -5.98 31.73 -25.88
C ASP A 191 -4.85 31.03 -25.09
N ALA A 192 -3.74 30.70 -25.77
CA ALA A 192 -2.52 30.04 -25.24
C ALA A 192 -1.41 31.10 -24.99
N PRO A 193 -0.24 30.86 -24.31
CA PRO A 193 0.61 29.64 -24.40
C PRO A 193 1.52 29.26 -23.19
N THR A 194 2.28 28.15 -23.34
CA THR A 194 3.60 27.80 -22.76
C THR A 194 3.98 28.23 -21.31
N GLY A 195 4.23 27.24 -20.42
CA GLY A 195 4.88 27.47 -19.12
C GLY A 195 5.24 26.18 -18.36
N ALA A 196 6.26 26.25 -17.49
CA ALA A 196 6.82 25.15 -16.68
C ALA A 196 5.82 24.49 -15.70
N PRO A 197 6.07 23.25 -15.19
CA PRO A 197 5.12 22.54 -14.33
C PRO A 197 4.87 23.31 -13.01
N PRO A 198 3.60 23.41 -12.56
CA PRO A 198 3.27 24.18 -11.37
C PRO A 198 3.61 23.41 -10.09
N SER A 199 4.20 24.14 -9.14
CA SER A 199 4.38 23.72 -7.75
C SER A 199 3.05 23.51 -7.02
N GLY A 200 2.99 22.51 -6.13
CA GLY A 200 2.10 22.55 -4.96
C GLY A 200 0.59 22.57 -5.23
N GLY A 201 0.08 21.61 -6.00
CA GLY A 201 -1.36 21.32 -6.02
C GLY A 201 -1.77 20.53 -4.77
N THR A 202 -2.81 20.98 -4.06
CA THR A 202 -3.38 20.27 -2.90
C THR A 202 -3.88 18.88 -3.31
N GLY A 203 -3.12 17.84 -2.95
CA GLY A 203 -3.25 16.48 -3.45
C GLY A 203 -4.49 15.72 -2.97
N GLY A 204 -5.66 16.07 -3.49
CA GLY A 204 -6.79 15.16 -3.56
C GLY A 204 -6.56 14.17 -4.70
N GLY A 205 -6.25 12.91 -4.38
CA GLY A 205 -6.29 11.84 -5.38
C GLY A 205 -7.70 11.73 -5.97
N GLY A 206 -7.79 11.36 -7.24
CA GLY A 206 -9.07 11.24 -7.97
C GLY A 206 -10.02 10.20 -7.37
N ALA A 207 -11.12 9.89 -8.06
CA ALA A 207 -12.21 9.04 -7.55
C ALA A 207 -11.76 7.65 -7.02
N PHE A 208 -10.59 7.16 -7.46
CA PHE A 208 -10.01 5.89 -7.06
C PHE A 208 -8.74 6.03 -6.17
N GLY A 209 -8.32 7.25 -5.83
CA GLY A 209 -7.20 7.50 -4.91
C GLY A 209 -5.81 7.29 -5.50
N TYR A 210 -5.60 7.61 -6.79
CA TYR A 210 -4.27 7.63 -7.41
C TYR A 210 -3.59 9.00 -7.27
N GLY A 211 -2.27 9.01 -7.44
CA GLY A 211 -1.39 10.18 -7.50
C GLY A 211 -0.36 10.20 -6.36
N SER A 212 0.81 10.77 -6.64
CA SER A 212 1.91 10.99 -5.68
C SER A 212 1.46 11.68 -4.38
N GLY A 213 0.49 12.58 -4.47
CA GLY A 213 -0.08 13.29 -3.33
C GLY A 213 -0.81 12.41 -2.32
N VAL A 214 -1.23 11.19 -2.68
CA VAL A 214 -1.96 10.23 -1.80
C VAL A 214 -1.12 8.99 -1.44
N TYR A 215 0.20 9.15 -1.41
CA TYR A 215 1.11 8.24 -0.72
C TYR A 215 1.28 8.65 0.74
N PHE A 216 1.60 7.69 1.60
CA PHE A 216 1.69 7.84 3.06
C PHE A 216 3.01 7.26 3.59
N LEU A 217 3.59 7.91 4.59
CA LEU A 217 4.80 7.45 5.28
C LEU A 217 4.58 7.43 6.79
N ALA A 218 4.79 6.28 7.42
CA ALA A 218 4.83 6.14 8.87
C ALA A 218 6.14 5.49 9.36
N PHE A 219 6.50 5.79 10.60
CA PHE A 219 7.39 4.98 11.41
C PHE A 219 6.58 4.32 12.53
N LEU A 220 6.59 3.00 12.60
CA LEU A 220 5.97 2.27 13.71
C LEU A 220 7.05 1.97 14.75
N GLY A 221 6.95 2.58 15.93
CA GLY A 221 8.05 2.65 16.90
C GLY A 221 9.11 3.69 16.51
N THR A 222 9.96 4.09 17.46
CA THR A 222 10.97 5.13 17.20
C THR A 222 12.17 4.61 16.38
N PRO A 223 12.52 5.27 15.26
CA PRO A 223 13.73 4.94 14.49
C PRO A 223 14.99 4.92 15.35
N SER A 224 15.61 3.75 15.43
CA SER A 224 16.74 3.48 16.33
C SER A 224 17.67 2.38 15.79
N THR A 225 18.95 2.45 16.13
CA THR A 225 19.94 1.39 15.88
C THR A 225 19.94 0.31 16.96
N THR A 226 19.18 0.47 18.04
CA THR A 226 19.15 -0.48 19.18
C THR A 226 17.77 -1.12 19.40
N GLY A 227 16.69 -0.42 19.09
CA GLY A 227 15.31 -0.88 19.27
C GLY A 227 14.78 -1.75 18.12
N THR A 228 13.45 -1.94 18.12
CA THR A 228 12.71 -2.51 16.99
C THR A 228 11.73 -1.46 16.47
N TRP A 229 11.72 -1.23 15.15
CA TRP A 229 10.83 -0.25 14.52
C TRP A 229 10.60 -0.62 13.05
N GLN A 230 9.57 -0.07 12.43
CA GLN A 230 9.21 -0.35 11.05
C GLN A 230 9.10 0.95 10.24
N LEU A 231 9.67 0.96 9.04
CA LEU A 231 9.31 1.92 8.00
C LEU A 231 8.13 1.34 7.23
N HIS A 232 7.04 2.10 7.19
CA HIS A 232 5.82 1.78 6.47
C HIS A 232 5.60 2.85 5.40
N PHE A 233 5.52 2.47 4.13
CA PHE A 233 5.30 3.40 3.02
C PHE A 233 4.35 2.79 1.99
N GLY A 234 3.38 3.56 1.50
CA GLY A 234 2.45 3.05 0.50
C GLY A 234 1.48 4.06 -0.08
N GLY A 235 0.79 3.65 -1.13
CA GLY A 235 -0.21 4.41 -1.89
C GLY A 235 -1.24 3.46 -2.49
N HIS A 236 -1.84 3.80 -3.63
CA HIS A 236 -2.75 2.87 -4.33
C HIS A 236 -1.98 1.64 -4.83
N HIS A 237 -0.89 1.86 -5.58
CA HIS A 237 -0.11 0.80 -6.21
C HIS A 237 1.12 0.34 -5.43
N LEU A 238 1.24 0.64 -4.13
CA LEU A 238 2.43 0.28 -3.36
C LEU A 238 2.09 0.02 -1.89
N ALA A 239 2.67 -1.04 -1.33
CA ALA A 239 2.94 -1.13 0.09
C ALA A 239 4.36 -1.68 0.30
N LEU A 240 5.12 -1.05 1.20
CA LEU A 240 6.49 -1.37 1.53
C LEU A 240 6.62 -1.36 3.05
N ASP A 241 6.85 -2.54 3.61
CA ASP A 241 7.07 -2.74 5.04
C ASP A 241 8.48 -3.25 5.33
N LEU A 242 9.33 -2.38 5.89
CA LEU A 242 10.70 -2.69 6.27
C LEU A 242 10.86 -2.63 7.79
N THR A 243 10.91 -3.81 8.42
CA THR A 243 11.09 -3.93 9.87
C THR A 243 12.56 -4.02 10.22
N TYR A 244 13.01 -3.16 11.13
CA TYR A 244 14.38 -3.10 11.65
C TYR A 244 14.43 -3.57 13.11
N LYS A 245 15.40 -4.41 13.45
CA LYS A 245 15.63 -4.90 14.82
C LYS A 245 17.11 -4.82 15.16
N LYS A 246 17.46 -4.07 16.21
CA LYS A 246 18.85 -3.91 16.70
C LYS A 246 19.82 -3.47 15.59
N GLY A 247 19.37 -2.49 14.78
CA GLY A 247 20.20 -1.86 13.75
C GLY A 247 20.43 -2.72 12.50
N LYS A 248 19.54 -3.67 12.21
CA LYS A 248 19.55 -4.55 11.03
C LYS A 248 18.14 -4.69 10.49
N VAL A 249 17.99 -4.92 9.19
CA VAL A 249 16.70 -5.37 8.62
C VAL A 249 16.39 -6.76 9.16
N ALA A 250 15.20 -6.91 9.74
CA ALA A 250 14.66 -8.16 10.29
C ALA A 250 13.61 -8.78 9.35
N GLY A 251 12.77 -7.94 8.74
CA GLY A 251 11.77 -8.31 7.74
C GLY A 251 11.70 -7.25 6.63
N ALA A 252 11.39 -7.70 5.43
CA ALA A 252 11.31 -6.88 4.22
C ALA A 252 9.96 -7.07 3.51
N SER A 253 8.94 -7.45 4.27
CA SER A 253 7.63 -7.83 3.78
C SER A 253 6.54 -7.57 4.84
N PRO A 254 5.28 -7.35 4.43
CA PRO A 254 4.77 -7.43 3.06
C PRO A 254 5.33 -6.36 2.11
N PHE A 255 5.42 -6.72 0.84
CA PHE A 255 5.77 -5.81 -0.24
C PHE A 255 4.81 -6.03 -1.40
N PHE A 256 3.91 -5.08 -1.63
CA PHE A 256 2.92 -5.11 -2.69
C PHE A 256 3.26 -4.05 -3.75
N VAL A 257 3.11 -4.39 -5.02
CA VAL A 257 3.20 -3.44 -6.13
C VAL A 257 2.06 -3.69 -7.12
N GLY A 258 1.35 -2.63 -7.50
CA GLY A 258 0.50 -2.59 -8.68
C GLY A 258 1.14 -1.75 -9.80
N VAL A 259 0.71 -1.89 -11.05
CA VAL A 259 0.96 -0.87 -12.06
C VAL A 259 -0.08 -0.90 -13.17
N GLU A 260 -0.50 0.30 -13.57
CA GLU A 260 -1.27 0.57 -14.78
C GLU A 260 -0.85 1.95 -15.33
N PRO A 261 -0.57 2.11 -16.63
CA PRO A 261 -0.33 1.05 -17.62
C PRO A 261 1.00 0.33 -17.34
N THR A 262 1.18 -0.87 -17.89
CA THR A 262 2.40 -1.67 -17.66
C THR A 262 3.68 -1.05 -18.22
N THR A 263 3.55 -0.13 -19.17
CA THR A 263 4.63 0.69 -19.73
C THR A 263 4.05 1.99 -20.30
N TRP A 264 4.83 3.08 -20.22
CA TRP A 264 4.52 4.38 -20.82
C TRP A 264 5.82 5.12 -21.13
N THR A 265 5.73 6.20 -21.91
CA THR A 265 6.83 7.14 -22.15
C THR A 265 6.38 8.52 -21.69
N ASP A 266 7.21 9.23 -20.93
CA ASP A 266 6.92 10.61 -20.52
C ASP A 266 7.29 11.65 -21.60
N ASP A 267 6.92 12.91 -21.36
CA ASP A 267 7.16 14.03 -22.29
C ASP A 267 8.67 14.29 -22.55
N ASP A 268 9.54 13.89 -21.62
CA ASP A 268 10.99 13.92 -21.77
C ASP A 268 11.53 12.76 -22.65
N GLY A 269 10.65 11.86 -23.11
CA GLY A 269 11.00 10.71 -23.95
C GLY A 269 11.52 9.50 -23.19
N THR A 270 11.36 9.45 -21.85
CA THR A 270 11.80 8.32 -21.03
C THR A 270 10.73 7.26 -20.95
N THR A 271 11.01 6.05 -21.45
CA THR A 271 10.12 4.89 -21.31
C THR A 271 10.32 4.18 -19.97
N TYR A 272 9.23 3.95 -19.25
CA TYR A 272 9.18 3.21 -17.99
C TYR A 272 8.46 1.88 -18.17
N ALA A 273 8.85 0.89 -17.37
CA ALA A 273 8.21 -0.43 -17.30
C ALA A 273 8.58 -1.10 -15.95
N PRO A 274 8.07 -0.58 -14.82
CA PRO A 274 8.64 -0.85 -13.49
C PRO A 274 8.54 -2.31 -13.03
N LEU A 275 7.60 -3.10 -13.58
CA LEU A 275 7.46 -4.53 -13.29
C LEU A 275 8.06 -5.44 -14.38
N ALA A 276 8.68 -4.90 -15.43
CA ALA A 276 9.21 -5.71 -16.53
C ALA A 276 10.23 -6.75 -16.05
N THR A 277 11.12 -6.40 -15.11
CA THR A 277 12.12 -7.34 -14.58
C THR A 277 11.51 -8.46 -13.74
N MET A 278 10.40 -8.19 -13.03
CA MET A 278 9.61 -9.19 -12.30
C MET A 278 8.90 -10.14 -13.28
N ARG A 279 8.14 -9.57 -14.23
CA ARG A 279 7.43 -10.32 -15.28
C ARG A 279 8.39 -11.19 -16.10
N ASP A 280 9.45 -10.62 -16.65
CA ASP A 280 10.39 -11.32 -17.53
C ASP A 280 11.16 -12.44 -16.81
N GLY A 281 11.37 -12.30 -15.49
CA GLY A 281 11.88 -13.36 -14.63
C GLY A 281 10.93 -14.56 -14.56
N LEU A 282 9.63 -14.30 -14.37
CA LEU A 282 8.58 -15.32 -14.35
C LEU A 282 8.37 -15.96 -15.73
N LEU A 283 8.36 -15.17 -16.82
CA LEU A 283 8.25 -15.68 -18.20
C LEU A 283 9.42 -16.60 -18.56
N ALA A 284 10.64 -16.24 -18.16
CA ALA A 284 11.81 -17.08 -18.37
C ALA A 284 11.73 -18.39 -17.56
N LEU A 285 11.13 -18.36 -16.37
CA LEU A 285 10.90 -19.53 -15.54
C LEU A 285 9.81 -20.44 -16.14
N THR A 286 8.59 -19.94 -16.34
CA THR A 286 7.45 -20.72 -16.85
C THR A 286 7.70 -21.27 -18.25
N GLY A 287 8.25 -20.44 -19.15
CA GLY A 287 8.65 -20.84 -20.50
C GLY A 287 9.85 -21.82 -20.56
N SER A 288 10.47 -22.13 -19.42
CA SER A 288 11.51 -23.17 -19.33
C SER A 288 10.99 -24.53 -18.87
N LEU A 289 9.74 -24.64 -18.43
CA LEU A 289 9.12 -25.88 -17.94
C LEU A 289 8.68 -26.78 -19.12
N SER A 290 8.81 -28.10 -18.96
CA SER A 290 8.25 -29.07 -19.91
C SER A 290 6.72 -29.11 -19.83
N THR A 291 6.06 -29.73 -20.81
CA THR A 291 4.59 -29.91 -20.82
C THR A 291 4.10 -30.63 -19.56
N GLU A 292 4.84 -31.62 -19.06
CA GLU A 292 4.52 -32.37 -17.85
C GLU A 292 4.73 -31.53 -16.59
N GLN A 293 5.79 -30.71 -16.56
CA GLN A 293 6.05 -29.77 -15.47
C GLN A 293 5.01 -28.66 -15.43
N LEU A 294 4.56 -28.15 -16.58
CA LEU A 294 3.43 -27.21 -16.68
C LEU A 294 2.12 -27.87 -16.21
N ALA A 295 1.81 -29.09 -16.66
CA ALA A 295 0.64 -29.82 -16.17
C ALA A 295 0.66 -30.04 -14.64
N THR A 296 1.85 -30.18 -14.04
CA THR A 296 2.03 -30.28 -12.58
C THR A 296 1.98 -28.92 -11.88
N ALA A 297 2.42 -27.85 -12.53
CA ALA A 297 2.41 -26.48 -12.02
C ALA A 297 1.04 -25.81 -12.11
N LYS A 298 0.14 -26.32 -12.95
CA LYS A 298 -1.17 -25.72 -13.20
C LYS A 298 -2.11 -25.85 -12.00
N LEU A 299 -2.56 -24.72 -11.46
CA LEU A 299 -3.60 -24.66 -10.44
C LEU A 299 -4.98 -24.90 -11.06
N SER A 300 -5.87 -25.53 -10.29
CA SER A 300 -7.29 -25.66 -10.63
C SER A 300 -8.10 -24.38 -10.36
N GLU A 301 -7.62 -23.54 -9.44
CA GLU A 301 -8.24 -22.27 -9.09
C GLU A 301 -7.83 -21.15 -10.06
N SER A 302 -8.69 -20.15 -10.21
CA SER A 302 -8.43 -18.93 -10.98
C SER A 302 -8.40 -17.73 -10.03
N PHE A 303 -7.47 -16.80 -10.28
CA PHE A 303 -7.20 -15.66 -9.41
C PHE A 303 -7.52 -14.36 -10.15
N SER A 304 -8.31 -13.49 -9.54
CA SER A 304 -8.58 -12.13 -10.04
C SER A 304 -7.73 -11.06 -9.35
N ASP A 305 -7.03 -11.41 -8.28
CA ASP A 305 -6.09 -10.56 -7.54
C ASP A 305 -5.06 -11.47 -6.84
N VAL A 306 -4.07 -10.88 -6.15
CA VAL A 306 -3.16 -11.61 -5.26
C VAL A 306 -3.93 -12.19 -4.09
N LEU A 307 -3.60 -13.43 -3.71
CA LEU A 307 -4.24 -14.15 -2.61
C LEU A 307 -3.91 -13.49 -1.25
N LEU A 308 -2.64 -13.10 -1.03
CA LEU A 308 -2.19 -12.53 0.25
C LEU A 308 -2.05 -11.00 0.20
N GLY A 309 -3.07 -10.33 -0.34
CA GLY A 309 -3.24 -8.88 -0.31
C GLY A 309 -3.49 -8.29 1.10
N PRO A 310 -4.05 -7.07 1.18
CA PRO A 310 -4.37 -6.43 2.46
C PRO A 310 -5.35 -7.26 3.30
N GLY A 311 -5.10 -7.34 4.61
CA GLY A 311 -5.95 -8.06 5.56
C GLY A 311 -5.87 -9.59 5.47
N GLN A 312 -5.04 -10.15 4.57
CA GLN A 312 -4.78 -11.59 4.44
C GLN A 312 -3.49 -12.01 5.17
N ASP A 313 -3.18 -11.33 6.28
CA ASP A 313 -1.94 -11.53 7.02
C ASP A 313 -1.87 -12.93 7.64
N GLY A 314 -0.79 -13.65 7.31
CA GLY A 314 -0.57 -15.03 7.74
C GLY A 314 -1.47 -16.08 7.10
N GLN A 315 -2.40 -15.71 6.20
CA GLN A 315 -3.37 -16.63 5.58
C GLN A 315 -2.76 -17.50 4.45
N PHE A 316 -1.50 -17.89 4.58
CA PHE A 316 -0.82 -18.76 3.63
C PHE A 316 -1.54 -20.11 3.51
N PRO A 317 -1.76 -20.67 2.30
CA PRO A 317 -2.30 -22.01 2.14
C PRO A 317 -1.48 -23.07 2.89
N GLU A 318 -2.15 -23.91 3.69
CA GLU A 318 -1.51 -24.99 4.45
C GLU A 318 -0.81 -26.01 3.55
N THR A 319 -1.32 -26.20 2.33
CA THR A 319 -0.78 -27.12 1.33
C THR A 319 -0.07 -26.34 0.22
N LYS A 320 1.20 -26.66 -0.02
CA LYS A 320 1.97 -26.12 -1.16
C LYS A 320 1.60 -26.87 -2.43
N GLU A 321 1.32 -26.13 -3.50
CA GLU A 321 0.84 -26.66 -4.78
C GLU A 321 1.77 -26.28 -5.93
N GLY A 322 1.69 -27.04 -7.03
CA GLY A 322 2.46 -26.82 -8.25
C GLY A 322 3.66 -27.75 -8.39
N VAL A 323 4.60 -27.42 -9.28
CA VAL A 323 5.79 -28.24 -9.51
C VAL A 323 6.83 -28.00 -8.41
N LYS A 324 7.18 -29.05 -7.66
CA LYS A 324 8.18 -28.96 -6.60
C LYS A 324 9.57 -28.72 -7.21
N VAL A 325 10.23 -27.64 -6.79
CA VAL A 325 11.47 -27.15 -7.40
C VAL A 325 12.61 -28.16 -7.29
N SER A 326 12.64 -29.03 -6.26
CA SER A 326 13.60 -30.14 -6.17
C SER A 326 13.66 -31.02 -7.43
N THR A 327 12.52 -31.20 -8.12
CA THR A 327 12.37 -32.02 -9.34
C THR A 327 12.86 -31.33 -10.62
N LEU A 328 13.09 -30.01 -10.57
CA LEU A 328 13.52 -29.23 -11.72
C LEU A 328 15.02 -29.43 -12.01
N SER A 329 15.39 -29.22 -13.27
CA SER A 329 16.79 -29.25 -13.70
C SER A 329 17.61 -28.12 -13.04
N PRO A 330 18.95 -28.25 -12.93
CA PRO A 330 19.80 -27.18 -12.37
C PRO A 330 19.61 -25.82 -13.04
N LYS A 331 19.36 -25.79 -14.36
CA LYS A 331 19.08 -24.56 -15.12
C LYS A 331 17.74 -23.92 -14.70
N GLN A 332 16.70 -24.73 -14.53
CA GLN A 332 15.38 -24.26 -14.06
C GLN A 332 15.44 -23.77 -12.61
N LYS A 333 16.17 -24.45 -11.71
CA LYS A 333 16.40 -23.99 -10.33
C LYS A 333 17.01 -22.58 -10.27
N GLN A 334 17.97 -22.29 -11.15
CA GLN A 334 18.56 -20.95 -11.26
C GLN A 334 17.56 -19.91 -11.82
N LEU A 335 16.60 -20.31 -12.66
CA LEU A 335 15.51 -19.44 -13.11
C LEU A 335 14.52 -19.13 -11.99
N VAL A 336 14.24 -20.06 -11.07
CA VAL A 336 13.44 -19.78 -9.85
C VAL A 336 14.13 -18.72 -8.98
N LEU A 337 15.42 -18.87 -8.70
CA LEU A 337 16.18 -17.88 -7.93
C LEU A 337 16.24 -16.50 -8.63
N LYS A 338 16.44 -16.50 -9.96
CA LYS A 338 16.41 -15.27 -10.76
C LYS A 338 15.03 -14.61 -10.75
N ALA A 339 13.95 -15.40 -10.74
CA ALA A 339 12.59 -14.90 -10.64
C ALA A 339 12.31 -14.31 -9.25
N ILE A 340 12.78 -14.91 -8.14
CA ILE A 340 12.56 -14.35 -6.79
C ILE A 340 13.29 -13.00 -6.58
N HIS A 341 14.50 -12.85 -7.14
CA HIS A 341 15.41 -11.74 -6.83
C HIS A 341 14.80 -10.32 -6.90
N PRO A 342 14.01 -9.91 -7.92
CA PRO A 342 13.50 -8.55 -8.05
C PRO A 342 12.59 -8.11 -6.90
N TRP A 343 11.85 -9.02 -6.26
CA TRP A 343 10.99 -8.71 -5.13
C TRP A 343 11.78 -8.32 -3.88
N ILE A 344 12.90 -9.00 -3.62
CA ILE A 344 13.78 -8.73 -2.49
C ILE A 344 14.89 -7.71 -2.79
N ALA A 345 14.94 -7.16 -4.00
CA ALA A 345 15.85 -6.08 -4.38
C ALA A 345 15.34 -4.69 -3.93
N ASN A 346 14.33 -4.65 -3.05
CA ASN A 346 13.75 -3.44 -2.46
C ASN A 346 14.25 -3.15 -1.03
N VAL A 347 15.40 -3.74 -0.68
CA VAL A 347 16.20 -3.48 0.52
C VAL A 347 17.67 -3.33 0.13
N ASP A 348 18.53 -2.95 1.09
CA ASP A 348 19.97 -2.88 0.84
C ASP A 348 20.57 -4.20 0.30
N ASP A 349 21.56 -4.08 -0.59
CA ASP A 349 22.23 -5.21 -1.27
C ASP A 349 22.72 -6.32 -0.31
N ALA A 350 23.13 -5.96 0.91
CA ALA A 350 23.64 -6.93 1.88
C ALA A 350 22.50 -7.76 2.48
N THR A 351 21.35 -7.12 2.75
CA THR A 351 20.10 -7.79 3.16
C THR A 351 19.53 -8.63 2.02
N ALA A 352 19.42 -8.09 0.80
CA ALA A 352 18.93 -8.81 -0.38
C ALA A 352 19.76 -10.08 -0.65
N LYS A 353 21.10 -9.97 -0.59
CA LYS A 353 22.03 -11.11 -0.71
C LYS A 353 21.90 -12.13 0.41
N LYS A 354 21.52 -11.73 1.62
CA LYS A 354 21.26 -12.65 2.73
C LYS A 354 19.94 -13.41 2.51
N LEU A 355 18.89 -12.71 2.08
CA LEU A 355 17.59 -13.31 1.74
C LEU A 355 17.71 -14.31 0.57
N MET A 356 18.42 -13.96 -0.53
CA MET A 356 18.69 -14.92 -1.62
C MET A 356 19.34 -16.21 -1.12
N LYS A 357 20.34 -16.12 -0.22
CA LYS A 357 21.00 -17.31 0.34
C LYS A 357 20.07 -18.18 1.19
N THR A 358 19.13 -17.57 1.91
CA THR A 358 18.10 -18.30 2.65
C THR A 358 17.23 -19.10 1.66
N TYR A 359 16.74 -18.44 0.61
CA TYR A 359 15.88 -19.09 -0.39
C TYR A 359 16.63 -20.10 -1.28
N GLU A 360 17.92 -19.91 -1.54
CA GLU A 360 18.78 -20.90 -2.20
C GLU A 360 18.93 -22.18 -1.36
N HIS A 361 19.06 -22.06 -0.04
CA HIS A 361 19.10 -23.20 0.87
C HIS A 361 17.74 -23.93 0.96
N GLU A 362 16.65 -23.16 0.97
CA GLU A 362 15.27 -23.67 1.02
C GLU A 362 14.74 -24.21 -0.32
N LEU A 363 15.44 -23.93 -1.43
CA LEU A 363 14.94 -24.03 -2.81
C LEU A 363 14.37 -25.39 -3.21
N ASN A 364 14.85 -26.49 -2.63
CA ASN A 364 14.33 -27.82 -2.94
C ASN A 364 12.90 -28.04 -2.40
N GLU A 365 12.51 -27.30 -1.36
CA GLU A 365 11.18 -27.34 -0.75
C GLU A 365 10.25 -26.20 -1.26
N THR A 366 10.72 -25.40 -2.21
CA THR A 366 9.92 -24.41 -2.94
C THR A 366 9.08 -25.09 -4.04
N TYR A 367 7.96 -24.48 -4.37
CA TYR A 367 7.02 -24.88 -5.42
C TYR A 367 6.78 -23.69 -6.37
N VAL A 368 6.55 -24.00 -7.65
CA VAL A 368 6.15 -23.02 -8.66
C VAL A 368 4.80 -23.44 -9.23
N ALA A 369 3.84 -22.52 -9.23
CA ALA A 369 2.49 -22.77 -9.71
C ALA A 369 1.99 -21.63 -10.61
N TYR A 370 0.97 -21.90 -11.44
CA TYR A 370 0.33 -20.87 -12.25
C TYR A 370 -1.17 -21.12 -12.48
N SER A 371 -1.92 -20.05 -12.72
CA SER A 371 -3.26 -20.10 -13.32
C SER A 371 -3.35 -19.22 -14.57
N GLY A 372 -4.50 -19.28 -15.26
CA GLY A 372 -4.63 -18.72 -16.62
C GLY A 372 -3.65 -19.38 -17.61
N THR A 373 -3.00 -18.56 -18.44
CA THR A 373 -1.86 -18.90 -19.29
C THR A 373 -0.54 -18.58 -18.57
N THR A 374 0.60 -18.88 -19.21
CA THR A 374 1.92 -18.47 -18.72
C THR A 374 2.47 -17.20 -19.41
N ALA A 375 1.66 -16.49 -20.19
CA ALA A 375 2.10 -15.35 -21.01
C ALA A 375 2.15 -14.02 -20.24
N LEU A 376 1.42 -13.93 -19.11
CA LEU A 376 1.32 -12.71 -18.28
C LEU A 376 0.84 -11.51 -19.10
N ASP A 377 -0.12 -11.75 -19.99
CA ASP A 377 -0.73 -10.78 -20.91
C ASP A 377 -2.26 -10.88 -20.98
N THR A 378 -2.84 -11.85 -20.27
CA THR A 378 -4.29 -12.14 -20.28
C THR A 378 -4.85 -12.05 -18.86
N GLN A 379 -6.08 -11.52 -18.70
CA GLN A 379 -6.75 -11.43 -17.40
C GLN A 379 -6.84 -12.81 -16.71
N GLY A 380 -6.43 -12.89 -15.45
CA GLY A 380 -6.41 -14.13 -14.68
C GLY A 380 -5.20 -15.03 -14.94
N ASP A 381 -4.26 -14.62 -15.79
CA ASP A 381 -2.90 -15.13 -15.75
C ASP A 381 -2.33 -14.85 -14.35
N TYR A 382 -1.80 -15.89 -13.72
CA TYR A 382 -1.33 -15.85 -12.34
C TYR A 382 -0.11 -16.75 -12.19
N VAL A 383 0.94 -16.31 -11.50
CA VAL A 383 2.10 -17.17 -11.16
C VAL A 383 2.43 -17.00 -9.68
N ARG A 384 2.65 -18.13 -9.00
CA ARG A 384 3.03 -18.21 -7.58
C ARG A 384 4.35 -18.96 -7.40
N ILE A 385 5.20 -18.44 -6.51
CA ILE A 385 6.36 -19.15 -5.97
C ILE A 385 6.17 -19.24 -4.46
N ASP A 386 6.07 -20.45 -3.94
CA ASP A 386 5.79 -20.71 -2.52
C ASP A 386 6.83 -21.70 -1.94
N GLY A 387 7.56 -21.29 -0.91
CA GLY A 387 8.55 -22.12 -0.22
C GLY A 387 8.45 -22.05 1.30
N PRO A 388 9.46 -22.58 2.01
CA PRO A 388 9.52 -22.52 3.48
C PRO A 388 9.54 -21.08 4.03
N GLY A 389 10.31 -20.18 3.41
CA GLY A 389 10.30 -18.75 3.70
C GLY A 389 9.57 -17.93 2.63
N VAL A 390 9.98 -18.04 1.35
CA VAL A 390 9.50 -17.16 0.27
C VAL A 390 8.03 -17.38 -0.10
N TRP A 391 7.30 -16.29 -0.30
CA TRP A 391 6.01 -16.25 -0.99
C TRP A 391 6.02 -15.10 -2.01
N VAL A 392 5.79 -15.40 -3.29
CA VAL A 392 5.65 -14.41 -4.37
C VAL A 392 4.43 -14.75 -5.22
N GLU A 393 3.64 -13.74 -5.54
CA GLU A 393 2.50 -13.84 -6.47
C GLU A 393 2.58 -12.73 -7.52
N PHE A 394 2.18 -13.02 -8.75
CA PHE A 394 2.02 -12.04 -9.82
C PHE A 394 0.72 -12.37 -10.56
N VAL A 395 -0.15 -11.37 -10.78
CA VAL A 395 -1.46 -11.54 -11.40
C VAL A 395 -1.77 -10.45 -12.41
N CYS A 396 -2.45 -10.83 -13.48
CA CYS A 396 -2.95 -9.93 -14.52
C CYS A 396 -4.43 -9.60 -14.28
N GLN A 397 -4.72 -8.34 -13.97
CA GLN A 397 -6.06 -7.77 -13.93
C GLN A 397 -6.39 -7.04 -15.24
N ASN A 398 -7.67 -6.71 -15.45
CA ASN A 398 -8.04 -5.71 -16.47
C ASN A 398 -7.70 -4.32 -15.95
N GLY A 399 -7.22 -3.43 -16.84
CA GLY A 399 -7.07 -2.02 -16.52
C GLY A 399 -8.38 -1.37 -16.06
N VAL A 400 -8.26 -0.55 -15.02
CA VAL A 400 -9.38 0.21 -14.43
C VAL A 400 -9.62 1.50 -15.24
N VAL A 401 -8.52 2.12 -15.68
CA VAL A 401 -8.46 3.39 -16.42
C VAL A 401 -8.22 3.11 -17.91
N TYR A 402 -7.16 2.35 -18.21
CA TYR A 402 -6.78 1.85 -19.53
C TYR A 402 -7.40 0.46 -19.75
N ARG A 403 -8.73 0.43 -19.94
CA ARG A 403 -9.56 -0.79 -19.93
C ARG A 403 -9.25 -1.82 -21.03
N ASP A 404 -8.49 -1.42 -22.04
CA ASP A 404 -7.98 -2.24 -23.14
C ASP A 404 -6.59 -2.85 -22.84
N GLN A 405 -6.00 -2.55 -21.68
CA GLN A 405 -4.69 -3.00 -21.25
C GLN A 405 -4.78 -3.88 -19.99
N ILE A 406 -3.71 -4.65 -19.76
CA ILE A 406 -3.52 -5.37 -18.50
C ILE A 406 -3.03 -4.41 -17.42
N HIS A 407 -3.50 -4.65 -16.20
CA HIS A 407 -3.00 -4.09 -14.96
C HIS A 407 -2.27 -5.22 -14.22
N TYR A 408 -1.03 -4.98 -13.77
CA TYR A 408 -0.29 -6.00 -13.00
C TYR A 408 -0.40 -5.73 -11.50
N HIS A 409 -0.79 -6.73 -10.72
CA HIS A 409 -0.63 -6.76 -9.27
C HIS A 409 0.40 -7.82 -8.89
N THR A 410 1.19 -7.56 -7.85
CA THR A 410 2.14 -8.51 -7.31
C THR A 410 2.38 -8.30 -5.83
N VAL A 411 2.59 -9.39 -5.08
CA VAL A 411 2.95 -9.33 -3.66
C VAL A 411 4.11 -10.27 -3.37
N TYR A 412 5.01 -9.83 -2.49
CA TYR A 412 5.99 -10.64 -1.80
C TYR A 412 5.71 -10.63 -0.30
N ARG A 413 5.68 -11.82 0.29
CA ARG A 413 5.62 -12.07 1.73
C ARG A 413 6.69 -13.08 2.12
N ASP A 414 6.97 -13.17 3.42
CA ASP A 414 7.77 -14.27 3.93
C ASP A 414 7.09 -14.96 5.11
N HIS A 415 6.83 -16.26 4.96
CA HIS A 415 6.20 -17.14 5.97
C HIS A 415 6.82 -17.03 7.37
N THR A 416 8.11 -16.69 7.45
CA THR A 416 8.88 -16.66 8.70
C THR A 416 9.30 -15.27 9.15
N ARG A 417 9.26 -14.27 8.26
CA ARG A 417 9.89 -12.94 8.45
C ARG A 417 9.01 -11.76 8.05
N ASP A 418 7.75 -11.98 7.68
CA ASP A 418 6.73 -10.93 7.60
C ASP A 418 6.72 -10.10 8.89
N TYR A 419 6.68 -8.77 8.75
CA TYR A 419 6.73 -7.84 9.87
C TYR A 419 7.93 -8.06 10.83
N GLY A 420 9.04 -8.59 10.29
CA GLY A 420 10.25 -8.92 11.05
C GLY A 420 10.09 -10.08 12.05
N SER A 421 9.03 -10.89 11.92
CA SER A 421 8.62 -11.92 12.91
C SER A 421 8.23 -11.36 14.29
N GLU A 422 7.78 -10.10 14.36
CA GLU A 422 7.31 -9.50 15.63
C GLU A 422 5.85 -9.86 15.98
N PHE A 423 5.08 -10.42 15.04
CA PHE A 423 3.67 -10.79 15.24
C PHE A 423 3.40 -12.26 14.94
N THR A 424 2.28 -12.77 15.44
CA THR A 424 1.75 -14.09 15.12
C THR A 424 0.31 -13.92 14.64
N PHE A 425 0.00 -14.52 13.51
CA PHE A 425 -1.32 -14.53 12.91
C PHE A 425 -1.93 -15.92 13.16
N SER A 426 -3.24 -15.95 13.42
CA SER A 426 -3.99 -17.13 13.92
C SER A 426 -5.28 -17.33 13.15
#